data_AF-A0A1F7AVC0-F1
#
_entry.id   AF-A0A1F7AVC0-F1
#
_cell.length_a   1.000
_cell.length_b   1.000
_cell.length_c   1.000
_cell.angle_alpha   90.00
_cell.angle_beta   90.00
_cell.angle_gamma   90.00
#
_symmetry.space_group_name_H-M   'P 1'
#
loop_
_entity.id
_entity.type
_entity.pdbx_description
1 polymer ?
#
loop_
_entity_poly.entity_id
_entity_poly.type
_entity_poly.pdbx_seq_one_letter_code
_entity_poly.pdbx_strand_id
1 'polypeptide(L)'
;MNLKNIIQSLFIKITLVIILFLTIGQIAYASSMSIKPHPSLIDSNIPNSEAWIILTLKAEEKFEGKAIIINLENEKQSFDLFATDAVITSDGGFGLVDQINDSFTIGKWITLEMNEVTFEKKGERELNFIIDIPKNITPGEYAGAIVIKTKTNLTEGSGTSLNIRTQVGVRVFISIAGEVIDDFSWNNYSYKIQNNGDYVFQYDFTNDGNISTKINADIDFINKSGKIIYSEKIIDLGSLLAGSSSQPKITWKKENVPLFGSLIAKTTLHTTPVSMAGLKTYDTKEEIKKLNIMIVPWAMIGIALAIIAVIIILIIFLKKKKKQVLERAIKYKIKQGDTLQSLIEKFQIDYNQTVKINKIKAPYLLINDTEILLILSKREDVQKIKDEIEIG
;
A
#
# COMPACT_ATOMS: atom_id res chain seq x y z
N MET A 1 -17.09 -44.60 -12.06
CA MET A 1 -17.40 -43.18 -12.36
C MET A 1 -16.08 -42.45 -12.59
N ASN A 2 -15.86 -41.91 -13.80
CA ASN A 2 -14.53 -41.57 -14.30
C ASN A 2 -13.98 -40.29 -13.63
N LEU A 3 -12.77 -40.34 -13.06
CA LEU A 3 -12.15 -39.26 -12.27
C LEU A 3 -12.06 -37.93 -13.05
N LYS A 4 -11.99 -38.02 -14.38
CA LYS A 4 -11.98 -36.89 -15.31
C LYS A 4 -13.29 -36.07 -15.30
N ASN A 5 -14.43 -36.72 -15.09
CA ASN A 5 -15.74 -36.05 -15.07
C ASN A 5 -16.02 -35.34 -13.73
N ILE A 6 -15.38 -35.78 -12.64
CA ILE A 6 -15.47 -35.13 -11.32
C ILE A 6 -14.65 -33.83 -11.33
N ILE A 7 -13.46 -33.83 -11.96
CA ILE A 7 -12.58 -32.67 -12.03
C ILE A 7 -13.16 -31.58 -12.96
N GLN A 8 -13.77 -31.95 -14.10
CA GLN A 8 -14.46 -30.98 -14.96
C GLN A 8 -15.72 -30.38 -14.32
N SER A 9 -16.48 -31.17 -13.56
CA SER A 9 -17.66 -30.68 -12.81
C SER A 9 -17.28 -29.71 -11.69
N LEU A 10 -16.17 -29.95 -10.98
CA LEU A 10 -15.65 -29.02 -9.98
C LEU A 10 -15.11 -27.72 -10.59
N PHE A 11 -14.40 -27.78 -11.71
CA PHE A 11 -13.87 -26.58 -12.38
C PHE A 11 -14.98 -25.67 -12.92
N ILE A 12 -16.04 -26.24 -13.50
CA ILE A 12 -17.16 -25.46 -14.05
C ILE A 12 -17.99 -24.82 -12.91
N LYS A 13 -18.18 -25.51 -11.77
CA LYS A 13 -18.90 -24.95 -10.62
C LYS A 13 -18.08 -23.91 -9.84
N ILE A 14 -16.76 -24.05 -9.74
CA ILE A 14 -15.89 -23.05 -9.09
C ILE A 14 -15.73 -21.81 -9.97
N THR A 15 -15.71 -21.95 -11.30
CA THR A 15 -15.65 -20.81 -12.22
C THR A 15 -16.97 -20.02 -12.24
N LEU A 16 -18.13 -20.67 -12.08
CA LEU A 16 -19.42 -19.97 -12.01
C LEU A 16 -19.68 -19.26 -10.66
N VAL A 17 -19.11 -19.73 -9.56
CA VAL A 17 -19.23 -19.06 -8.24
C VAL A 17 -18.29 -17.86 -8.12
N ILE A 18 -17.16 -17.85 -8.85
CA ILE A 18 -16.22 -16.72 -8.85
C ILE A 18 -16.69 -15.57 -9.77
N ILE A 19 -17.54 -15.84 -10.76
CA ILE A 19 -18.10 -14.80 -11.65
C ILE A 19 -19.32 -14.08 -11.02
N LEU A 20 -19.94 -14.64 -9.97
CA LEU A 20 -21.10 -14.01 -9.30
C LEU A 20 -20.73 -13.04 -8.17
N PHE A 21 -19.44 -12.84 -7.86
CA PHE A 21 -18.97 -11.95 -6.79
C PHE A 21 -18.19 -10.71 -7.28
N LEU A 22 -18.20 -10.43 -8.58
CA LEU A 22 -17.47 -9.30 -9.20
C LEU A 22 -18.36 -8.10 -9.59
N THR A 23 -19.59 -8.04 -9.10
CA THR A 23 -20.39 -6.80 -9.10
C THR A 23 -20.58 -6.32 -7.67
N ILE A 24 -19.47 -6.02 -6.97
CA ILE A 24 -19.55 -4.97 -5.96
C ILE A 24 -19.74 -3.69 -6.77
N GLY A 25 -21.00 -3.38 -7.07
CA GLY A 25 -21.34 -2.06 -7.59
C GLY A 25 -20.72 -1.05 -6.62
N GLN A 26 -19.92 -0.14 -7.17
CA GLN A 26 -19.58 1.05 -6.42
C GLN A 26 -20.92 1.66 -5.99
N ILE A 27 -21.21 1.63 -4.70
CA ILE A 27 -22.34 2.38 -4.17
C ILE A 27 -21.91 3.83 -4.32
N ALA A 28 -22.29 4.44 -5.45
CA ALA A 28 -22.34 5.87 -5.57
C ALA A 28 -23.40 6.31 -4.57
N TYR A 29 -22.96 6.74 -3.39
CA TYR A 29 -23.84 7.42 -2.45
C TYR A 29 -24.32 8.69 -3.14
N ALA A 30 -25.56 8.67 -3.63
CA ALA A 30 -26.19 9.89 -4.11
C ALA A 30 -26.29 10.85 -2.91
N SER A 31 -25.72 12.04 -3.05
CA SER A 31 -25.86 13.08 -2.02
C SER A 31 -27.33 13.46 -1.91
N SER A 32 -27.89 13.42 -0.69
CA SER A 32 -29.29 13.78 -0.42
C SER A 32 -29.57 15.29 -0.57
N MET A 33 -28.53 16.10 -0.73
CA MET A 33 -28.59 17.55 -0.83
C MET A 33 -27.49 18.09 -1.72
N SER A 34 -27.64 19.33 -2.16
CA SER A 34 -26.61 20.08 -2.89
C SER A 34 -26.60 21.54 -2.45
N ILE A 35 -25.41 22.13 -2.46
CA ILE A 35 -25.20 23.57 -2.35
C ILE A 35 -24.27 24.02 -3.46
N LYS A 36 -24.59 25.14 -4.11
CA LYS A 36 -23.80 25.71 -5.21
C LYS A 36 -23.75 27.24 -5.13
N PRO A 37 -22.76 27.89 -5.75
CA PRO A 37 -22.75 29.35 -5.89
C PRO A 37 -24.00 29.83 -6.63
N HIS A 38 -24.53 30.99 -6.26
CA HIS A 38 -25.58 31.64 -7.06
C HIS A 38 -24.99 32.12 -8.40
N PRO A 39 -25.75 32.09 -9.52
CA PRO A 39 -25.25 32.51 -10.84
C PRO A 39 -24.63 33.91 -10.90
N SER A 40 -25.03 34.83 -10.02
CA SER A 40 -24.43 36.16 -9.92
C SER A 40 -22.97 36.17 -9.44
N LEU A 41 -22.48 35.05 -8.90
CA LEU A 41 -21.10 34.87 -8.44
C LEU A 41 -20.23 34.12 -9.45
N ILE A 42 -20.80 33.68 -10.57
CA ILE A 42 -20.08 32.93 -11.60
C ILE A 42 -19.39 33.92 -12.53
N ASP A 43 -18.08 33.75 -12.70
CA ASP A 43 -17.24 34.52 -13.61
C ASP A 43 -16.53 33.56 -14.57
N SER A 44 -16.80 33.68 -15.88
CA SER A 44 -16.21 32.80 -16.90
C SER A 44 -14.69 32.95 -17.04
N ASN A 45 -14.11 34.02 -16.49
CA ASN A 45 -12.65 34.22 -16.45
C ASN A 45 -11.99 33.56 -15.24
N ILE A 46 -12.79 33.10 -14.26
CA ILE A 46 -12.31 32.45 -13.05
C ILE A 46 -12.60 30.95 -13.16
N PRO A 47 -11.56 30.10 -13.28
CA PRO A 47 -11.75 28.64 -13.25
C PRO A 47 -12.53 28.18 -12.03
N ASN A 48 -13.45 27.23 -12.24
CA ASN A 48 -14.29 26.61 -11.19
C ASN A 48 -15.27 27.55 -10.46
N SER A 49 -15.51 28.77 -10.95
CA SER A 49 -16.51 29.69 -10.36
C SER A 49 -17.95 29.15 -10.40
N GLU A 50 -18.24 28.18 -11.27
CA GLU A 50 -19.51 27.44 -11.30
C GLU A 50 -19.69 26.50 -10.08
N ALA A 51 -18.58 26.07 -9.48
CA ALA A 51 -18.55 25.10 -8.39
C ALA A 51 -18.18 25.72 -7.04
N TRP A 52 -17.38 26.79 -7.03
CA TRP A 52 -16.84 27.42 -5.82
C TRP A 52 -17.17 28.92 -5.79
N ILE A 53 -17.30 29.47 -4.60
CA ILE A 53 -17.39 30.91 -4.38
C ILE A 53 -15.96 31.44 -4.31
N ILE A 54 -15.56 32.25 -5.29
CA ILE A 54 -14.19 32.76 -5.42
C ILE A 54 -14.26 34.29 -5.45
N LEU A 55 -13.66 34.94 -4.47
CA LEU A 55 -13.75 36.38 -4.29
C LEU A 55 -12.37 37.02 -4.05
N THR A 56 -12.20 38.24 -4.55
CA THR A 56 -11.08 39.10 -4.17
C THR A 56 -11.65 40.30 -3.42
N LEU A 57 -11.30 40.43 -2.13
CA LEU A 57 -11.83 41.44 -1.24
C LEU A 57 -10.69 42.23 -0.58
N LYS A 58 -11.03 43.34 0.06
CA LYS A 58 -10.12 44.16 0.87
C LYS A 58 -10.41 43.99 2.35
N ALA A 59 -9.46 44.39 3.19
CA ALA A 59 -9.70 44.54 4.61
C ALA A 59 -10.87 45.52 4.86
N GLU A 60 -11.70 45.24 5.87
CA GLU A 60 -12.91 46.00 6.21
C GLU A 60 -14.00 46.01 5.11
N GLU A 61 -13.83 45.24 4.04
CA GLU A 61 -14.85 45.09 3.01
C GLU A 61 -15.97 44.17 3.50
N LYS A 62 -17.21 44.60 3.25
CA LYS A 62 -18.40 43.76 3.40
C LYS A 62 -18.90 43.34 2.05
N PHE A 63 -19.16 42.04 1.89
CA PHE A 63 -19.69 41.47 0.67
C PHE A 63 -20.99 40.72 0.96
N GLU A 64 -22.03 41.03 0.19
CA GLU A 64 -23.30 40.31 0.24
C GLU A 64 -23.36 39.32 -0.92
N GLY A 65 -23.61 38.06 -0.59
CA GLY A 65 -23.63 36.96 -1.55
C GLY A 65 -24.85 36.07 -1.38
N LYS A 66 -25.02 35.19 -2.37
CA LYS A 66 -26.06 34.17 -2.36
C LYS A 66 -25.49 32.81 -2.72
N ALA A 67 -25.98 31.78 -2.05
CA ALA A 67 -25.80 30.39 -2.45
C ALA A 67 -27.17 29.77 -2.76
N ILE A 68 -27.18 28.70 -3.53
CA ILE A 68 -28.41 27.94 -3.81
C ILE A 68 -28.31 26.60 -3.11
N ILE A 69 -29.34 26.27 -2.34
CA ILE A 69 -29.47 25.00 -1.62
C ILE A 69 -30.60 24.21 -2.24
N ILE A 70 -30.36 22.91 -2.43
CA ILE A 70 -31.29 21.99 -3.09
C ILE A 70 -31.45 20.75 -2.22
N ASN A 71 -32.69 20.42 -1.88
CA ASN A 71 -33.06 19.10 -1.38
C ASN A 71 -33.12 18.14 -2.58
N LEU A 72 -32.22 17.16 -2.64
CA LEU A 72 -32.21 16.16 -3.73
C LEU A 72 -33.11 14.96 -3.43
N GLU A 73 -33.69 14.87 -2.24
CA GLU A 73 -34.56 13.77 -1.86
C GLU A 73 -36.00 13.94 -2.38
N ASN A 74 -36.68 12.79 -2.47
CA ASN A 74 -38.12 12.73 -2.78
C ASN A 74 -39.00 12.92 -1.54
N GLU A 75 -38.42 13.30 -0.41
CA GLU A 75 -39.07 13.50 0.88
C GLU A 75 -38.68 14.85 1.50
N LYS A 76 -39.44 15.27 2.50
CA LYS A 76 -39.16 16.47 3.29
C LYS A 76 -37.87 16.29 4.09
N GLN A 77 -36.96 17.27 4.03
CA GLN A 77 -35.68 17.23 4.73
C GLN A 77 -35.42 18.55 5.46
N SER A 78 -34.73 18.47 6.60
CA SER A 78 -34.26 19.64 7.34
C SER A 78 -32.74 19.62 7.40
N PHE A 79 -32.13 20.78 7.24
CA PHE A 79 -30.69 20.95 7.20
C PHE A 79 -30.23 21.99 8.22
N ASP A 80 -29.14 21.68 8.91
CA ASP A 80 -28.32 22.68 9.59
C ASP A 80 -27.40 23.36 8.57
N LEU A 81 -27.21 24.68 8.70
CA LEU A 81 -26.30 25.46 7.89
C LEU A 81 -25.26 26.15 8.75
N PHE A 82 -24.02 26.16 8.30
CA PHE A 82 -22.94 26.88 8.97
C PHE A 82 -21.79 27.16 7.99
N ALA A 83 -20.97 28.15 8.31
CA ALA A 83 -19.68 28.34 7.66
C ALA A 83 -18.57 27.75 8.53
N THR A 84 -17.50 27.26 7.89
CA THR A 84 -16.33 26.71 8.60
C THR A 84 -15.06 26.93 7.78
N ASP A 85 -13.92 26.99 8.47
CA ASP A 85 -12.60 27.09 7.85
C ASP A 85 -12.22 25.78 7.14
N ALA A 86 -11.39 25.89 6.12
CA ALA A 86 -10.80 24.76 5.43
C ALA A 86 -9.55 24.28 6.16
N VAL A 87 -9.30 22.98 6.07
CA VAL A 87 -8.02 22.37 6.44
C VAL A 87 -7.55 21.52 5.29
N ILE A 88 -6.24 21.32 5.18
CA ILE A 88 -5.70 20.30 4.28
C ILE A 88 -5.60 18.99 5.06
N THR A 89 -6.19 17.93 4.53
CA THR A 89 -6.05 16.58 5.10
C THR A 89 -4.62 16.09 4.91
N SER A 90 -4.21 15.08 5.68
CA SER A 90 -2.85 14.56 5.62
C SER A 90 -2.44 14.10 4.22
N ASP A 91 -3.38 13.69 3.37
CA ASP A 91 -3.15 13.25 1.98
C ASP A 91 -3.23 14.39 0.95
N GLY A 92 -3.36 15.65 1.38
CA GLY A 92 -3.45 16.81 0.48
C GLY A 92 -4.87 17.13 0.00
N GLY A 93 -5.88 16.44 0.53
CA GLY A 93 -7.29 16.71 0.23
C GLY A 93 -7.83 17.96 0.94
N PHE A 94 -8.92 18.49 0.41
CA PHE A 94 -9.64 19.60 1.04
C PHE A 94 -10.58 19.07 2.13
N GLY A 95 -10.25 19.37 3.38
CA GLY A 95 -11.07 19.10 4.56
C GLY A 95 -11.68 20.37 5.14
N LEU A 96 -12.53 20.19 6.15
CA LEU A 96 -13.16 21.26 6.90
C LEU A 96 -12.86 21.10 8.39
N VAL A 97 -12.80 22.20 9.12
CA VAL A 97 -12.69 22.13 10.58
C VAL A 97 -13.96 21.49 11.16
N ASP A 98 -13.78 20.45 11.97
CA ASP A 98 -14.88 19.63 12.53
C ASP A 98 -15.75 20.40 13.54
N GLN A 99 -15.15 21.27 14.34
CA GLN A 99 -15.86 22.11 15.31
C GLN A 99 -15.91 23.55 14.83
N ILE A 100 -17.12 24.09 14.64
CA ILE A 100 -17.33 25.46 14.15
C ILE A 100 -16.59 26.50 15.02
N ASN A 101 -16.53 26.28 16.34
CA ASN A 101 -15.86 27.19 17.29
C ASN A 101 -14.34 27.29 17.09
N ASP A 102 -13.74 26.31 16.40
CA ASP A 102 -12.31 26.28 16.08
C ASP A 102 -11.99 27.03 14.78
N SER A 103 -13.00 27.60 14.10
CA SER A 103 -12.78 28.48 12.94
C SER A 103 -12.24 29.85 13.38
N PHE A 104 -11.31 30.40 12.62
CA PHE A 104 -10.67 31.71 12.86
C PHE A 104 -10.84 32.68 11.69
N THR A 105 -11.16 32.18 10.49
CA THR A 105 -11.17 32.96 9.24
C THR A 105 -12.55 32.89 8.57
N ILE A 106 -12.69 32.22 7.43
CA ILE A 106 -13.91 32.12 6.63
C ILE A 106 -15.13 31.76 7.49
N GLY A 107 -15.01 30.78 8.40
CA GLY A 107 -16.10 30.35 9.28
C GLY A 107 -16.57 31.42 10.26
N LYS A 108 -15.71 32.41 10.59
CA LYS A 108 -16.09 33.58 11.42
C LYS A 108 -16.50 34.80 10.60
N TRP A 109 -16.02 34.93 9.37
CA TRP A 109 -16.31 36.09 8.52
C TRP A 109 -17.67 35.95 7.84
N ILE A 110 -18.12 34.72 7.57
CA ILE A 110 -19.41 34.46 6.95
C ILE A 110 -20.51 34.41 8.00
N THR A 111 -21.51 35.28 7.85
CA THR A 111 -22.79 35.21 8.53
C THR A 111 -23.87 34.76 7.55
N LEU A 112 -24.56 33.66 7.86
CA LEU A 112 -25.69 33.17 7.08
C LEU A 112 -26.98 33.84 7.57
N GLU A 113 -27.93 34.11 6.67
CA GLU A 113 -29.22 34.68 7.09
C GLU A 113 -30.05 33.73 7.97
N MET A 114 -29.77 32.43 7.90
CA MET A 114 -30.38 31.38 8.71
C MET A 114 -29.41 30.23 8.97
N ASN A 115 -29.56 29.56 10.11
CA ASN A 115 -28.74 28.41 10.51
C ASN A 115 -29.48 27.08 10.37
N GLU A 116 -30.78 27.12 10.06
CA GLU A 116 -31.61 25.95 9.80
C GLU A 116 -32.59 26.25 8.66
N VAL A 117 -32.83 25.25 7.83
CA VAL A 117 -33.83 25.32 6.76
C VAL A 117 -34.51 23.98 6.58
N THR A 118 -35.82 24.02 6.32
CA THR A 118 -36.60 22.82 5.96
C THR A 118 -37.12 22.97 4.55
N PHE A 119 -36.91 21.93 3.74
CA PHE A 119 -37.38 21.83 2.37
C PHE A 119 -38.39 20.72 2.23
N GLU A 120 -39.43 20.96 1.45
CA GLU A 120 -40.25 19.90 0.87
C GLU A 120 -39.42 19.09 -0.16
N LYS A 121 -39.99 17.98 -0.65
CA LYS A 121 -39.32 17.15 -1.65
C LYS A 121 -38.85 17.98 -2.85
N LYS A 122 -37.61 17.76 -3.30
CA LYS A 122 -37.02 18.46 -4.47
C LYS A 122 -37.03 20.00 -4.39
N GLY A 123 -37.17 20.58 -3.19
CA GLY A 123 -37.20 22.04 -3.01
C GLY A 123 -35.83 22.70 -3.20
N GLU A 124 -35.84 23.95 -3.63
CA GLU A 124 -34.66 24.81 -3.84
C GLU A 124 -34.89 26.19 -3.20
N ARG A 125 -33.84 26.80 -2.63
CA ARG A 125 -33.90 28.13 -2.01
C ARG A 125 -32.56 28.83 -2.11
N GLU A 126 -32.61 30.14 -2.32
CA GLU A 126 -31.46 31.03 -2.16
C GLU A 126 -31.16 31.26 -0.68
N LEU A 127 -29.91 31.08 -0.28
CA LEU A 127 -29.38 31.44 1.03
C LEU A 127 -28.57 32.73 0.89
N ASN A 128 -29.06 33.82 1.47
CA ASN A 128 -28.25 35.03 1.58
C ASN A 128 -27.18 34.87 2.66
N PHE A 129 -25.98 35.37 2.39
CA PHE A 129 -24.89 35.42 3.35
C PHE A 129 -24.12 36.73 3.23
N ILE A 130 -23.48 37.13 4.33
CA ILE A 130 -22.63 38.30 4.41
C ILE A 130 -21.23 37.83 4.79
N ILE A 131 -20.22 38.32 4.06
CA ILE A 131 -18.81 38.20 4.45
C ILE A 131 -18.38 39.55 5.02
N ASP A 132 -17.90 39.56 6.26
CA ASP A 132 -17.36 40.75 6.93
C ASP A 132 -15.85 40.55 7.20
N ILE A 133 -14.99 41.21 6.39
CA ILE A 133 -13.54 41.05 6.50
C ILE A 133 -13.00 41.91 7.65
N PRO A 134 -12.28 41.32 8.63
CA PRO A 134 -11.69 42.08 9.73
C PRO A 134 -10.67 43.12 9.28
N LYS A 135 -10.50 44.16 10.09
CA LYS A 135 -9.51 45.23 9.85
C LYS A 135 -8.06 44.74 9.84
N ASN A 136 -7.70 43.96 10.86
CA ASN A 136 -6.31 43.53 11.07
C ASN A 136 -6.07 42.16 10.42
N ILE A 137 -6.36 42.04 9.12
CA ILE A 137 -6.11 40.82 8.37
C ILE A 137 -4.83 40.94 7.55
N THR A 138 -4.05 39.87 7.53
CA THR A 138 -2.87 39.78 6.68
C THR A 138 -3.30 39.58 5.22
N PRO A 139 -2.62 40.20 4.25
CA PRO A 139 -2.82 39.85 2.85
C PRO A 139 -2.56 38.37 2.61
N GLY A 140 -3.32 37.75 1.71
CA GLY A 140 -3.19 36.34 1.39
C GLY A 140 -4.51 35.65 1.06
N GLU A 141 -4.44 34.32 0.98
CA GLU A 141 -5.59 33.48 0.69
C GLU A 141 -6.20 32.84 1.94
N TYR A 142 -7.52 32.81 1.95
CA TYR A 142 -8.33 32.22 3.00
C TYR A 142 -9.32 31.25 2.37
N ALA A 143 -9.45 30.08 2.97
CA ALA A 143 -10.26 29.00 2.44
C ALA A 143 -11.22 28.47 3.51
N GLY A 144 -12.42 28.13 3.08
CA GLY A 144 -13.46 27.55 3.93
C GLY A 144 -14.61 27.03 3.10
N ALA A 145 -15.74 26.81 3.74
CA ALA A 145 -16.96 26.41 3.06
C ALA A 145 -18.20 26.90 3.78
N ILE A 146 -19.27 27.07 3.01
CA ILE A 146 -20.64 27.08 3.53
C ILE A 146 -21.16 25.65 3.43
N VAL A 147 -21.55 25.09 4.57
CA VAL A 147 -21.91 23.68 4.73
C VAL A 147 -23.39 23.56 5.03
N ILE A 148 -24.02 22.56 4.42
CA ILE A 148 -25.34 22.06 4.76
C ILE A 148 -25.22 20.63 5.27
N LYS A 149 -25.94 20.32 6.36
CA LYS A 149 -25.86 19.03 7.06
C LYS A 149 -27.24 18.51 7.38
N THR A 150 -27.50 17.21 7.14
CA THR A 150 -28.81 16.62 7.47
C THR A 150 -29.08 16.67 8.98
N LYS A 151 -30.26 17.16 9.34
CA LYS A 151 -30.82 16.90 10.67
C LYS A 151 -31.40 15.49 10.69
N THR A 152 -30.87 14.63 11.55
CA THR A 152 -31.52 13.34 11.79
C THR A 152 -32.79 13.57 12.60
N ASN A 153 -33.95 13.19 12.06
CA ASN A 153 -35.12 12.94 12.90
C ASN A 153 -34.86 11.63 13.64
N LEU A 154 -34.66 11.67 14.95
CA LEU A 154 -34.64 10.47 15.77
C LEU A 154 -36.06 9.87 15.76
N THR A 155 -36.31 8.90 14.89
CA THR A 155 -37.41 7.98 15.12
C THR A 155 -36.96 7.01 16.21
N GLU A 156 -37.54 7.16 17.40
CA GLU A 156 -37.42 6.19 18.50
C GLU A 156 -37.97 4.83 18.03
N GLY A 157 -37.09 4.03 17.45
CA GLY A 157 -37.36 2.66 17.05
C GLY A 157 -36.22 1.78 17.53
N SER A 158 -36.54 0.86 18.44
CA SER A 158 -35.63 -0.12 19.02
C SER A 158 -34.95 -0.99 17.95
N GLY A 159 -33.75 -0.58 17.56
CA GLY A 159 -32.84 -1.29 16.68
C GLY A 159 -31.61 -0.41 16.46
N THR A 160 -30.41 -0.99 16.39
CA THR A 160 -29.16 -0.25 16.19
C THR A 160 -29.20 0.48 14.84
N SER A 161 -29.71 1.71 14.84
CA SER A 161 -29.82 2.55 13.65
C SER A 161 -28.46 3.19 13.39
N LEU A 162 -27.85 2.80 12.28
CA LEU A 162 -26.65 3.47 11.77
C LEU A 162 -27.04 4.90 11.39
N ASN A 163 -26.63 5.86 12.22
CA ASN A 163 -26.92 7.27 12.01
C ASN A 163 -25.94 7.85 10.98
N ILE A 164 -26.32 7.82 9.70
CA ILE A 164 -25.55 8.45 8.63
C ILE A 164 -25.89 9.94 8.63
N ARG A 165 -24.91 10.77 9.00
CA ARG A 165 -24.98 12.23 8.88
C ARG A 165 -24.25 12.63 7.61
N THR A 166 -25.00 13.14 6.64
CA THR A 166 -24.44 13.61 5.37
C THR A 166 -24.26 15.11 5.44
N GLN A 167 -23.10 15.60 5.02
CA GLN A 167 -22.83 17.03 4.87
C GLN A 167 -22.23 17.30 3.50
N VAL A 168 -22.66 18.39 2.89
CA VAL A 168 -22.16 18.89 1.60
C VAL A 168 -21.83 20.36 1.79
N GLY A 169 -20.74 20.84 1.19
CA GLY A 169 -20.34 22.24 1.28
C GLY A 169 -19.93 22.82 -0.06
N VAL A 170 -20.21 24.10 -0.25
CA VAL A 170 -19.65 24.90 -1.34
C VAL A 170 -18.37 25.55 -0.82
N ARG A 171 -17.26 25.34 -1.51
CA ARG A 171 -15.97 25.94 -1.13
C ARG A 171 -16.03 27.45 -1.31
N VAL A 172 -15.43 28.17 -0.38
CA VAL A 172 -15.25 29.61 -0.42
C VAL A 172 -13.76 29.91 -0.38
N PHE A 173 -13.28 30.63 -1.38
CA PHE A 173 -11.91 31.15 -1.44
C PHE A 173 -11.94 32.67 -1.48
N ILE A 174 -11.25 33.30 -0.54
CA ILE A 174 -11.11 34.75 -0.46
C ILE A 174 -9.64 35.11 -0.60
N SER A 175 -9.33 35.95 -1.58
CA SER A 175 -8.00 36.56 -1.74
C SER A 175 -8.04 38.00 -1.22
N ILE A 176 -7.19 38.32 -0.25
CA ILE A 176 -6.96 39.68 0.23
C ILE A 176 -5.71 40.24 -0.43
N ALA A 177 -5.85 41.37 -1.13
CA ALA A 177 -4.77 41.98 -1.89
C ALA A 177 -3.59 42.45 -0.99
N GLY A 178 -2.36 42.16 -1.44
CA GLY A 178 -1.13 42.68 -0.85
C GLY A 178 0.09 41.98 -1.46
N GLU A 179 1.23 42.09 -0.76
CA GLU A 179 2.46 41.42 -1.17
C GLU A 179 2.30 39.90 -1.11
N VAL A 180 2.78 39.20 -2.14
CA VAL A 180 2.77 37.74 -2.18
C VAL A 180 4.06 37.20 -1.57
N ILE A 181 3.88 36.33 -0.58
CA ILE A 181 4.93 35.63 0.14
C ILE A 181 4.80 34.16 -0.21
N ASP A 182 5.71 33.68 -1.04
CA ASP A 182 5.86 32.26 -1.36
C ASP A 182 6.93 31.63 -0.45
N ASP A 183 6.46 30.91 0.56
CA ASP A 183 7.28 30.20 1.55
C ASP A 183 6.87 28.72 1.63
N PHE A 184 7.08 28.02 0.51
CA PHE A 184 6.92 26.58 0.43
C PHE A 184 8.20 25.85 0.86
N SER A 185 8.03 24.82 1.68
CA SER A 185 9.10 23.93 2.14
C SER A 185 8.76 22.46 1.93
N TRP A 186 9.65 21.74 1.24
CA TRP A 186 9.69 20.29 1.27
C TRP A 186 10.52 19.84 2.48
N ASN A 187 9.87 19.50 3.59
CA ASN A 187 10.57 19.23 4.85
C ASN A 187 11.22 17.85 4.88
N ASN A 188 10.49 16.82 4.45
CA ASN A 188 10.97 15.44 4.53
C ASN A 188 10.52 14.61 3.33
N TYR A 189 11.35 13.64 2.98
CA TYR A 189 11.13 12.68 1.91
C TYR A 189 11.56 11.32 2.42
N SER A 190 10.61 10.38 2.49
CA SER A 190 10.88 9.05 3.06
C SER A 190 10.11 7.97 2.32
N TYR A 191 10.42 6.71 2.61
CA TYR A 191 9.64 5.59 2.08
C TYR A 191 9.46 4.48 3.13
N LYS A 192 8.38 3.71 2.97
CA LYS A 192 8.12 2.48 3.74
C LYS A 192 7.70 1.36 2.80
N ILE A 193 8.03 0.13 3.16
CA ILE A 193 7.60 -1.08 2.43
C ILE A 193 6.35 -1.61 3.12
N GLN A 194 5.25 -1.75 2.37
CA GLN A 194 4.01 -2.35 2.86
C GLN A 194 4.07 -3.88 2.87
N ASN A 195 3.15 -4.52 3.59
CA ASN A 195 3.10 -5.99 3.71
C ASN A 195 2.88 -6.70 2.36
N ASN A 196 2.22 -6.05 1.41
CA ASN A 196 2.05 -6.56 0.05
C ASN A 196 3.32 -6.43 -0.81
N GLY A 197 4.36 -5.75 -0.31
CA GLY A 197 5.62 -5.47 -0.97
C GLY A 197 5.66 -4.18 -1.78
N ASP A 198 4.60 -3.37 -1.75
CA ASP A 198 4.59 -2.04 -2.36
C ASP A 198 5.50 -1.08 -1.58
N TYR A 199 6.14 -0.15 -2.30
CA TYR A 199 6.93 0.92 -1.71
C TYR A 199 6.10 2.19 -1.69
N VAL A 200 5.86 2.74 -0.50
CA VAL A 200 5.11 3.99 -0.32
C VAL A 200 6.07 5.11 0.01
N PHE A 201 6.19 6.06 -0.90
CA PHE A 201 6.93 7.30 -0.74
C PHE A 201 6.04 8.33 -0.08
N GLN A 202 6.55 8.97 0.97
CA GLN A 202 5.87 10.03 1.69
C GLN A 202 6.65 11.34 1.54
N TYR A 203 5.92 12.40 1.27
CA TYR A 203 6.43 13.76 1.11
C TYR A 203 5.83 14.62 2.20
N ASP A 204 6.63 15.31 3.00
CA ASP A 204 6.12 16.19 4.04
C ASP A 204 6.33 17.64 3.56
N PHE A 205 5.22 18.35 3.38
CA PHE A 205 5.20 19.72 2.85
C PHE A 205 4.62 20.68 3.88
N THR A 206 5.16 21.90 3.89
CA THR A 206 4.63 23.03 4.64
C THR A 206 4.63 24.26 3.74
N ASN A 207 3.57 25.07 3.85
CA ASN A 207 3.47 26.35 3.18
C ASN A 207 3.20 27.41 4.25
N ASP A 208 4.24 28.11 4.67
CA ASP A 208 4.15 29.22 5.64
C ASP A 208 3.90 30.56 4.92
N GLY A 209 3.76 30.52 3.59
CA GLY A 209 3.43 31.67 2.75
C GLY A 209 1.96 32.05 2.81
N ASN A 210 1.62 33.11 2.09
CA ASN A 210 0.26 33.65 2.04
C ASN A 210 -0.48 33.36 0.72
N ILE A 211 0.08 32.50 -0.14
CA ILE A 211 -0.50 32.03 -1.39
C ILE A 211 -0.46 30.50 -1.44
N SER A 212 -1.46 29.88 -2.06
CA SER A 212 -1.48 28.43 -2.28
C SER A 212 -0.42 28.00 -3.31
N THR A 213 0.06 26.77 -3.18
CA THR A 213 1.09 26.22 -4.06
C THR A 213 0.60 24.92 -4.69
N LYS A 214 0.59 24.86 -6.02
CA LYS A 214 0.36 23.62 -6.77
C LYS A 214 1.64 22.81 -6.82
N ILE A 215 1.52 21.49 -6.62
CA ILE A 215 2.67 20.61 -6.44
C ILE A 215 2.58 19.46 -7.45
N ASN A 216 3.58 19.38 -8.32
CA ASN A 216 3.79 18.25 -9.22
C ASN A 216 5.14 17.60 -8.94
N ALA A 217 5.27 16.30 -9.22
CA ALA A 217 6.52 15.58 -9.01
C ALA A 217 6.86 14.65 -10.17
N ASP A 218 8.15 14.47 -10.39
CA ASP A 218 8.72 13.46 -11.24
C ASP A 218 9.62 12.55 -10.40
N ILE A 219 9.41 11.24 -10.42
CA ILE A 219 10.25 10.28 -9.71
C ILE A 219 11.01 9.38 -10.69
N ASP A 220 12.33 9.37 -10.58
CA ASP A 220 13.23 8.54 -11.37
C ASP A 220 13.94 7.53 -10.47
N PHE A 221 13.84 6.24 -10.80
CA PHE A 221 14.58 5.17 -10.12
C PHE A 221 15.84 4.85 -10.90
N ILE A 222 16.97 5.17 -10.29
CA ILE A 222 18.29 5.11 -10.93
C ILE A 222 19.11 4.00 -10.30
N ASN A 223 19.67 3.10 -11.10
CA ASN A 223 20.55 2.05 -10.60
C ASN A 223 21.99 2.58 -10.36
N LYS A 224 22.88 1.75 -9.82
CA LYS A 224 24.29 2.13 -9.59
C LYS A 224 25.07 2.53 -10.86
N SER A 225 24.63 2.11 -12.05
CA SER A 225 25.27 2.50 -13.31
C SER A 225 24.77 3.85 -13.85
N GLY A 226 23.90 4.55 -13.12
CA GLY A 226 23.29 5.81 -13.56
C GLY A 226 22.13 5.65 -14.55
N LYS A 227 21.70 4.41 -14.84
CA LYS A 227 20.58 4.13 -15.74
C LYS A 227 19.25 4.28 -15.00
N ILE A 228 18.34 5.06 -15.58
CA ILE A 228 16.93 5.10 -15.15
C ILE A 228 16.28 3.77 -15.54
N ILE A 229 15.80 3.02 -14.56
CA ILE A 229 15.13 1.73 -14.77
C ILE A 229 13.60 1.83 -14.71
N TYR A 230 13.10 2.88 -14.07
CA TYR A 230 11.69 3.20 -13.96
C TYR A 230 11.55 4.70 -13.73
N SER A 231 10.48 5.29 -14.27
CA SER A 231 10.16 6.70 -14.11
C SER A 231 8.66 6.88 -14.11
N GLU A 232 8.17 7.79 -13.28
CA GLU A 232 6.80 8.26 -13.28
C GLU A 232 6.84 9.79 -13.25
N LYS A 233 6.15 10.42 -14.21
CA LYS A 233 6.25 11.85 -14.50
C LYS A 233 4.90 12.54 -14.30
N ILE A 234 4.94 13.84 -13.97
CA ILE A 234 3.75 14.68 -13.81
C ILE A 234 2.79 14.09 -12.77
N ILE A 235 3.33 13.65 -11.64
CA ILE A 235 2.54 13.13 -10.54
C ILE A 235 1.90 14.33 -9.85
N ASP A 236 0.57 14.38 -9.83
CA ASP A 236 -0.17 15.42 -9.12
C ASP A 236 -0.17 15.11 -7.62
N LEU A 237 0.52 15.95 -6.86
CA LEU A 237 0.56 15.87 -5.39
C LEU A 237 -0.46 16.83 -4.73
N GLY A 238 -1.35 17.41 -5.53
CA GLY A 238 -2.40 18.32 -5.11
C GLY A 238 -1.93 19.77 -5.01
N SER A 239 -2.69 20.54 -4.23
CA SER A 239 -2.39 21.93 -3.93
C SER A 239 -2.36 22.12 -2.41
N LEU A 240 -1.38 22.88 -1.93
CA LEU A 240 -1.19 23.16 -0.52
C LEU A 240 -1.62 24.59 -0.23
N LEU A 241 -2.62 24.77 0.62
CA LEU A 241 -3.12 26.09 1.00
C LEU A 241 -2.06 26.88 1.79
N ALA A 242 -2.16 28.20 1.73
CA ALA A 242 -1.40 29.10 2.59
C ALA A 242 -1.56 28.73 4.08
N GLY A 243 -0.47 28.78 4.84
CA GLY A 243 -0.44 28.46 6.27
C GLY A 243 -0.73 26.99 6.62
N SER A 244 -0.63 26.05 5.68
CA SER A 244 -1.01 24.65 5.89
C SER A 244 0.14 23.67 5.64
N SER A 245 -0.06 22.41 6.04
CA SER A 245 0.91 21.32 5.82
C SER A 245 0.19 20.07 5.31
N SER A 246 0.89 19.26 4.51
CA SER A 246 0.37 18.00 3.96
C SER A 246 1.44 16.91 3.91
N GLN A 247 0.99 15.65 3.83
CA GLN A 247 1.84 14.45 3.77
C GLN A 247 1.42 13.48 2.63
N PRO A 248 1.34 13.94 1.36
CA PRO A 248 0.88 13.09 0.28
C PRO A 248 1.80 11.89 0.06
N LYS A 249 1.22 10.82 -0.50
CA LYS A 249 1.88 9.52 -0.65
C LYS A 249 1.78 9.01 -2.08
N ILE A 250 2.90 8.51 -2.60
CA ILE A 250 2.98 7.84 -3.90
C ILE A 250 3.32 6.37 -3.68
N THR A 251 2.62 5.47 -4.36
CA THR A 251 2.86 4.02 -4.25
C THR A 251 3.53 3.47 -5.48
N TRP A 252 4.78 3.02 -5.34
CA TRP A 252 5.47 2.22 -6.35
C TRP A 252 5.13 0.75 -6.16
N LYS A 253 4.34 0.21 -7.09
CA LYS A 253 3.80 -1.14 -7.05
C LYS A 253 4.89 -2.20 -7.15
N LYS A 254 4.80 -3.25 -6.32
CA LYS A 254 5.77 -4.37 -6.27
C LYS A 254 6.10 -4.95 -7.64
N GLU A 255 5.14 -4.99 -8.55
CA GLU A 255 5.29 -5.51 -9.91
C GLU A 255 6.33 -4.74 -10.74
N ASN A 256 6.51 -3.45 -10.45
CA ASN A 256 7.49 -2.58 -11.09
C ASN A 256 8.84 -2.56 -10.35
N VAL A 257 8.93 -3.23 -9.20
CA VAL A 257 10.13 -3.26 -8.36
C VAL A 257 11.06 -4.39 -8.82
N PRO A 258 12.34 -4.13 -9.10
CA PRO A 258 13.31 -5.18 -9.39
C PRO A 258 13.40 -6.21 -8.28
N LEU A 259 13.79 -7.45 -8.62
CA LEU A 259 13.90 -8.54 -7.64
C LEU A 259 14.93 -8.26 -6.52
N PHE A 260 16.01 -7.57 -6.85
CA PHE A 260 17.07 -7.18 -5.93
C PHE A 260 17.87 -6.00 -6.49
N GLY A 261 18.55 -5.26 -5.62
CA GLY A 261 19.48 -4.22 -6.04
C GLY A 261 19.47 -3.00 -5.13
N SER A 262 20.35 -2.06 -5.44
CA SER A 262 20.38 -0.75 -4.80
C SER A 262 20.05 0.31 -5.85
N LEU A 263 19.05 1.13 -5.53
CA LEU A 263 18.52 2.17 -6.39
C LEU A 263 18.56 3.50 -5.66
N ILE A 264 18.53 4.57 -6.45
CA ILE A 264 18.28 5.93 -5.97
C ILE A 264 16.91 6.34 -6.52
N ALA A 265 15.95 6.62 -5.64
CA ALA A 265 14.76 7.36 -6.02
C ALA A 265 15.09 8.85 -6.01
N LYS A 266 15.28 9.42 -7.20
CA LYS A 266 15.47 10.86 -7.40
C LYS A 266 14.09 11.45 -7.69
N THR A 267 13.59 12.28 -6.80
CA THR A 267 12.36 13.04 -7.07
C THR A 267 12.70 14.50 -7.35
N THR A 268 12.20 15.00 -8.48
CA THR A 268 12.14 16.43 -8.81
C THR A 268 10.74 16.92 -8.50
N LEU A 269 10.64 17.89 -7.60
CA LEU A 269 9.42 18.57 -7.25
C LEU A 269 9.31 19.85 -8.07
N HIS A 270 8.12 20.10 -8.62
CA HIS A 270 7.75 21.31 -9.35
C HIS A 270 6.67 22.02 -8.54
N THR A 271 6.99 23.20 -8.02
CA THR A 271 6.09 23.98 -7.17
C THR A 271 5.74 25.29 -7.84
N THR A 272 4.45 25.52 -8.05
CA THR A 272 3.94 26.73 -8.70
C THR A 272 3.03 27.45 -7.71
N PRO A 273 3.42 28.61 -7.17
CA PRO A 273 2.51 29.45 -6.43
C PRO A 273 1.38 29.88 -7.37
N VAL A 274 0.16 29.62 -6.96
CA VAL A 274 -1.02 29.88 -7.77
C VAL A 274 -2.16 30.27 -6.85
N SER A 275 -2.84 31.36 -7.19
CA SER A 275 -4.05 31.70 -6.46
C SER A 275 -5.10 30.61 -6.67
N MET A 276 -5.85 30.23 -5.64
CA MET A 276 -6.97 29.28 -5.76
C MET A 276 -8.05 29.75 -6.75
N ALA A 277 -8.10 31.06 -7.02
CA ALA A 277 -8.92 31.63 -8.09
C ALA A 277 -8.40 31.32 -9.50
N GLY A 278 -7.20 30.74 -9.65
CA GLY A 278 -6.52 30.51 -10.93
C GLY A 278 -6.12 31.79 -11.68
N LEU A 279 -6.35 32.96 -11.08
CA LEU A 279 -6.22 34.27 -11.74
C LEU A 279 -4.77 34.75 -11.87
N LYS A 280 -3.88 34.26 -11.00
CA LYS A 280 -2.45 34.61 -11.00
C LYS A 280 -1.63 33.36 -10.79
N THR A 281 -0.69 33.14 -11.70
CA THR A 281 0.33 32.09 -11.63
C THR A 281 1.70 32.75 -11.54
N TYR A 282 2.56 32.23 -10.68
CA TYR A 282 3.94 32.67 -10.53
C TYR A 282 4.89 31.65 -11.16
N ASP A 283 6.18 31.99 -11.21
CA ASP A 283 7.19 31.11 -11.75
C ASP A 283 7.27 29.80 -10.97
N THR A 284 7.35 28.68 -11.69
CA THR A 284 7.53 27.37 -11.10
C THR A 284 8.95 27.23 -10.58
N LYS A 285 9.10 26.77 -9.33
CA LYS A 285 10.36 26.41 -8.71
C LYS A 285 10.58 24.90 -8.79
N GLU A 286 11.85 24.51 -8.90
CA GLU A 286 12.25 23.10 -8.88
C GLU A 286 13.11 22.79 -7.65
N GLU A 287 12.79 21.69 -6.97
CA GLU A 287 13.61 21.14 -5.89
C GLU A 287 13.87 19.65 -6.12
N ILE A 288 15.09 19.18 -5.87
CA ILE A 288 15.48 17.77 -6.09
C ILE A 288 15.94 17.14 -4.79
N LYS A 289 15.32 16.02 -4.40
CA LYS A 289 15.82 15.14 -3.33
C LYS A 289 16.01 13.71 -3.81
N LYS A 290 16.83 12.97 -3.06
CA LYS A 290 17.24 11.60 -3.38
C LYS A 290 17.09 10.69 -2.17
N LEU A 291 16.57 9.49 -2.39
CA LEU A 291 16.53 8.41 -1.40
C LEU A 291 17.27 7.19 -1.91
N ASN A 292 18.11 6.62 -1.05
CA ASN A 292 18.74 5.34 -1.30
C ASN A 292 17.78 4.22 -0.93
N ILE A 293 17.52 3.32 -1.87
CA ILE A 293 16.62 2.19 -1.70
C ILE A 293 17.44 0.91 -1.85
N MET A 294 17.33 0.02 -0.86
CA MET A 294 17.91 -1.31 -0.91
C MET A 294 16.80 -2.35 -1.03
N ILE A 295 16.79 -3.08 -2.14
CA ILE A 295 15.84 -4.17 -2.38
C ILE A 295 16.55 -5.49 -2.09
N VAL A 296 16.19 -6.12 -0.98
CA VAL A 296 16.77 -7.39 -0.52
C VAL A 296 15.75 -8.52 -0.73
N PRO A 297 16.12 -9.61 -1.44
CA PRO A 297 15.20 -10.70 -1.75
C PRO A 297 15.11 -11.70 -0.57
N TRP A 298 14.60 -11.27 0.58
CA TRP A 298 14.54 -12.07 1.81
C TRP A 298 13.88 -13.45 1.62
N ALA A 299 12.82 -13.52 0.82
CA ALA A 299 12.16 -14.79 0.51
C ALA A 299 13.09 -15.77 -0.23
N MET A 300 13.86 -15.28 -1.22
CA MET A 300 14.82 -16.12 -1.95
C MET A 300 15.97 -16.57 -1.05
N ILE A 301 16.45 -15.69 -0.18
CA ILE A 301 17.49 -16.02 0.81
C ILE A 301 16.97 -17.12 1.76
N GLY A 302 15.75 -16.98 2.27
CA GLY A 302 15.13 -17.98 3.13
C GLY A 302 14.96 -19.33 2.44
N ILE A 303 14.50 -19.34 1.20
CA ILE A 303 14.38 -20.57 0.38
C ILE A 303 15.77 -21.20 0.15
N ALA A 304 16.78 -20.41 -0.20
CA ALA A 304 18.14 -20.91 -0.40
C ALA A 304 18.71 -21.54 0.88
N LEU A 305 18.53 -20.89 2.03
CA LEU A 305 18.95 -21.43 3.33
C LEU A 305 18.20 -22.72 3.69
N ALA A 306 16.90 -22.80 3.41
CA ALA A 306 16.12 -24.02 3.61
C ALA A 306 16.63 -25.17 2.73
N ILE A 307 16.94 -24.91 1.46
CA ILE A 307 17.53 -25.92 0.55
C ILE A 307 18.89 -26.38 1.08
N ILE A 308 19.75 -25.46 1.51
CA ILE A 308 21.05 -25.79 2.10
C ILE A 308 20.87 -26.65 3.36
N ALA A 309 19.93 -26.32 4.24
CA ALA A 309 19.64 -27.10 5.43
C ALA A 309 19.18 -28.52 5.08
N VAL A 310 18.30 -28.68 4.09
CA VAL A 310 17.86 -30.00 3.60
C VAL A 310 19.03 -30.80 3.04
N ILE A 311 19.93 -30.19 2.27
CA ILE A 311 21.14 -30.84 1.74
C ILE A 311 22.05 -31.29 2.88
N ILE A 312 22.26 -30.46 3.90
CA ILE A 312 23.09 -30.80 5.07
C ILE A 312 22.48 -31.98 5.83
N ILE A 313 21.16 -31.94 6.08
CA ILE A 313 20.44 -33.04 6.74
C ILE A 313 20.58 -34.34 5.93
N LEU A 314 20.43 -34.26 4.60
CA LEU A 314 20.59 -35.40 3.70
C LEU A 314 22.02 -35.96 3.76
N ILE A 315 23.04 -35.11 3.74
CA ILE A 315 24.46 -35.51 3.86
C ILE A 315 24.71 -36.18 5.23
N ILE A 316 24.22 -35.61 6.32
CA ILE A 316 24.34 -36.19 7.67
C ILE A 316 23.65 -37.55 7.73
N PHE A 317 22.45 -37.67 7.17
CA PHE A 317 21.69 -38.91 7.12
C PHE A 317 22.42 -39.98 6.31
N LEU A 318 22.92 -39.64 5.12
CA LEU A 318 23.71 -40.55 4.28
C LEU A 318 25.02 -40.98 4.97
N LYS A 319 25.71 -40.06 5.65
CA LYS A 319 26.90 -40.37 6.45
C LYS A 319 26.59 -41.31 7.61
N LYS A 320 25.49 -41.08 8.34
CA LYS A 320 25.02 -41.98 9.42
C LYS A 320 24.71 -43.36 8.88
N LYS A 321 23.97 -43.47 7.77
CA LYS A 321 23.64 -44.75 7.14
C LYS A 321 24.90 -45.49 6.68
N LYS A 322 25.85 -44.80 6.04
CA LYS A 322 27.13 -45.39 5.63
C LYS A 322 27.94 -45.87 6.84
N LYS A 323 28.02 -45.07 7.92
CA LYS A 323 28.69 -45.47 9.16
C LYS A 323 28.07 -46.74 9.75
N GLN A 324 26.74 -46.81 9.83
CA GLN A 324 26.04 -48.01 10.33
C GLN A 324 26.29 -49.26 9.49
N VAL A 325 26.51 -49.13 8.18
CA VAL A 325 26.90 -50.26 7.31
C VAL A 325 28.35 -50.67 7.56
N LEU A 326 29.27 -49.69 7.67
CA LEU A 326 30.69 -49.95 7.93
C LEU A 326 30.95 -50.52 9.34
N GLU A 327 30.13 -50.17 10.33
CA GLU A 327 30.20 -50.76 11.68
C GLU A 327 29.87 -52.26 11.69
N ARG A 328 29.22 -52.78 10.63
CA ARG A 328 28.94 -54.21 10.43
C ARG A 328 29.98 -54.90 9.55
N ALA A 329 31.00 -54.18 9.08
CA ALA A 329 31.98 -54.71 8.16
C ALA A 329 33.10 -55.46 8.89
N ILE A 330 33.41 -56.65 8.42
CA ILE A 330 34.60 -57.42 8.79
C ILE A 330 35.48 -57.62 7.56
N LYS A 331 36.80 -57.56 7.74
CA LYS A 331 37.74 -57.91 6.67
C LYS A 331 37.90 -59.43 6.66
N TYR A 332 37.79 -60.04 5.49
CA TYR A 332 37.95 -61.48 5.32
C TYR A 332 38.76 -61.76 4.05
N LYS A 333 39.73 -62.68 4.16
CA LYS A 333 40.53 -63.13 3.02
C LYS A 333 39.89 -64.39 2.44
N ILE A 334 39.48 -64.32 1.17
CA ILE A 334 38.76 -65.41 0.48
C ILE A 334 39.64 -66.66 0.43
N LYS A 335 39.10 -67.80 0.89
CA LYS A 335 39.73 -69.13 0.81
C LYS A 335 39.20 -69.89 -0.41
N GLN A 336 39.95 -70.88 -0.87
CA GLN A 336 39.57 -71.69 -2.02
C GLN A 336 38.26 -72.45 -1.75
N GLY A 337 37.28 -72.31 -2.65
CA GLY A 337 35.94 -72.91 -2.50
C GLY A 337 34.91 -71.98 -1.85
N ASP A 338 35.32 -70.82 -1.32
CA ASP A 338 34.38 -69.83 -0.81
C ASP A 338 33.49 -69.30 -1.94
N THR A 339 32.18 -69.45 -1.75
CA THR A 339 31.14 -68.80 -2.55
C THR A 339 30.43 -67.76 -1.68
N LEU A 340 29.84 -66.75 -2.31
CA LEU A 340 28.99 -65.79 -1.59
C LEU A 340 27.89 -66.50 -0.78
N GLN A 341 27.30 -67.56 -1.32
CA GLN A 341 26.30 -68.38 -0.64
C GLN A 341 26.87 -69.05 0.63
N SER A 342 28.03 -69.70 0.52
CA SER A 342 28.68 -70.32 1.67
C SER A 342 29.07 -69.32 2.76
N LEU A 343 29.44 -68.09 2.38
CA LEU A 343 29.77 -67.02 3.34
C LEU A 343 28.52 -66.44 4.00
N ILE A 344 27.36 -66.42 3.33
CA ILE A 344 26.07 -66.09 3.95
C ILE A 344 25.71 -67.12 5.01
N GLU A 345 25.79 -68.40 4.68
CA GLU A 345 25.42 -69.47 5.62
C GLU A 345 26.36 -69.51 6.83
N LYS A 346 27.65 -69.29 6.59
CA LYS A 346 28.69 -69.33 7.63
C LYS A 346 28.70 -68.09 8.54
N PHE A 347 28.62 -66.90 7.97
CA PHE A 347 28.82 -65.64 8.71
C PHE A 347 27.56 -64.75 8.79
N GLN A 348 26.41 -65.21 8.27
CA GLN A 348 25.15 -64.44 8.26
C GLN A 348 25.30 -63.04 7.63
N ILE A 349 25.96 -62.95 6.48
CA ILE A 349 26.22 -61.66 5.81
C ILE A 349 25.00 -61.14 5.05
N ASP A 350 24.83 -59.82 4.97
CA ASP A 350 23.93 -59.15 4.04
C ASP A 350 24.53 -59.21 2.62
N TYR A 351 23.98 -60.09 1.79
CA TYR A 351 24.44 -60.34 0.42
C TYR A 351 24.49 -59.05 -0.41
N ASN A 352 23.40 -58.26 -0.43
CA ASN A 352 23.28 -57.09 -1.28
C ASN A 352 24.26 -55.98 -0.88
N GLN A 353 24.45 -55.77 0.42
CA GLN A 353 25.40 -54.78 0.91
C GLN A 353 26.85 -55.20 0.69
N THR A 354 27.16 -56.50 0.88
CA THR A 354 28.49 -57.06 0.64
C THR A 354 28.89 -56.97 -0.84
N VAL A 355 27.99 -57.32 -1.75
CA VAL A 355 28.21 -57.18 -3.20
C VAL A 355 28.42 -55.71 -3.58
N LYS A 356 27.57 -54.81 -3.08
CA LYS A 356 27.62 -53.38 -3.40
C LYS A 356 28.87 -52.69 -2.88
N ILE A 357 29.34 -53.01 -1.67
CA ILE A 357 30.50 -52.34 -1.06
C ILE A 357 31.82 -52.80 -1.69
N ASN A 358 31.92 -54.08 -2.07
CA ASN A 358 33.08 -54.65 -2.75
C ASN A 358 33.03 -54.52 -4.27
N LYS A 359 31.96 -53.92 -4.83
CA LYS A 359 31.74 -53.74 -6.28
C LYS A 359 31.82 -55.06 -7.07
N ILE A 360 31.35 -56.16 -6.50
CA ILE A 360 31.36 -57.48 -7.14
C ILE A 360 30.33 -57.47 -8.28
N LYS A 361 30.76 -57.84 -9.49
CA LYS A 361 29.90 -57.89 -10.69
C LYS A 361 29.55 -59.34 -11.03
N ALA A 362 28.41 -59.54 -11.71
CA ALA A 362 28.04 -60.84 -12.26
C ALA A 362 29.19 -61.41 -13.12
N PRO A 363 29.53 -62.71 -13.02
CA PRO A 363 28.79 -63.78 -12.34
C PRO A 363 29.09 -63.95 -10.83
N TYR A 364 29.55 -62.90 -10.14
CA TYR A 364 29.80 -62.85 -8.70
C TYR A 364 30.90 -63.79 -8.21
N LEU A 365 31.96 -63.93 -9.02
CA LEU A 365 33.12 -64.74 -8.68
C LEU A 365 33.95 -64.09 -7.58
N LEU A 366 34.34 -64.91 -6.60
CA LEU A 366 35.27 -64.55 -5.54
C LEU A 366 36.67 -65.01 -5.97
N ILE A 367 37.64 -64.10 -5.96
CA ILE A 367 39.02 -64.40 -6.32
C ILE A 367 39.76 -64.85 -5.07
N ASN A 368 40.36 -66.04 -5.12
CA ASN A 368 41.13 -66.59 -4.01
C ASN A 368 42.23 -65.63 -3.56
N ASP A 369 42.53 -65.62 -2.25
CA ASP A 369 43.52 -64.75 -1.61
C ASP A 369 43.24 -63.23 -1.69
N THR A 370 42.06 -62.82 -2.16
CA THR A 370 41.67 -61.40 -2.17
C THR A 370 40.96 -61.03 -0.86
N GLU A 371 41.30 -59.86 -0.30
CA GLU A 371 40.59 -59.31 0.86
C GLU A 371 39.27 -58.64 0.42
N ILE A 372 38.18 -58.99 1.10
CA ILE A 372 36.87 -58.37 0.93
C ILE A 372 36.28 -57.91 2.26
N LEU A 373 35.36 -56.96 2.20
CA LEU A 373 34.57 -56.51 3.35
C LEU A 373 33.24 -57.27 3.40
N LEU A 374 33.11 -58.23 4.31
CA LEU A 374 31.82 -58.88 4.56
C LEU A 374 30.96 -57.97 5.44
N ILE A 375 29.75 -57.67 5.01
CA ILE A 375 28.79 -56.87 5.80
C ILE A 375 27.87 -57.84 6.54
N LEU A 376 27.98 -57.91 7.86
CA LEU A 376 27.14 -58.78 8.68
C LEU A 376 25.69 -58.29 8.74
N SER A 377 24.73 -59.22 8.82
CA SER A 377 23.31 -58.87 8.93
C SER A 377 23.01 -58.11 10.22
N LYS A 378 23.67 -58.48 11.32
CA LYS A 378 23.56 -57.82 12.62
C LYS A 378 24.92 -57.32 13.10
N ARG A 379 24.90 -56.21 13.85
CA ARG A 379 26.10 -55.56 14.38
C ARG A 379 26.70 -56.30 15.58
N GLU A 380 25.87 -56.94 16.39
CA GLU A 380 26.30 -57.66 17.60
C GLU A 380 27.24 -58.84 17.29
N ASP A 381 27.12 -59.43 16.10
CA ASP A 381 27.93 -60.58 15.67
C ASP A 381 29.36 -60.19 15.23
N VAL A 382 29.65 -58.89 15.07
CA VAL A 382 30.93 -58.40 14.51
C VAL A 382 32.13 -58.82 15.36
N GLN A 383 32.05 -58.70 16.69
CA GLN A 383 33.20 -59.03 17.54
C GLN A 383 33.41 -60.55 17.60
N LYS A 384 32.32 -61.31 17.81
CA LYS A 384 32.34 -62.77 17.85
C LYS A 384 32.97 -63.36 16.59
N ILE A 385 32.55 -62.90 15.40
CA ILE A 385 33.05 -63.42 14.13
C ILE A 385 34.50 -62.98 13.87
N LYS A 386 34.91 -61.79 14.31
CA LYS A 386 36.33 -61.38 14.23
C LYS A 386 37.21 -62.31 15.05
N ASP A 387 36.82 -62.63 16.28
CA ASP A 387 37.57 -63.51 17.16
C ASP A 387 37.63 -64.94 16.56
N GLU A 388 36.56 -65.43 15.93
CA GLU A 388 36.54 -66.72 15.21
C GLU A 388 37.47 -66.77 13.99
N ILE A 389 37.67 -65.64 13.30
CA ILE A 389 38.56 -65.53 12.13
C ILE A 389 40.03 -65.39 12.54
N GLU A 390 40.33 -64.76 13.68
CA GLU A 390 41.71 -64.60 14.17
C GLU A 390 42.27 -65.88 14.82
N ILE A 391 41.41 -66.77 15.32
CA ILE A 391 41.80 -68.01 16.00
C ILE A 391 41.99 -69.21 15.04
N GLY A 392 41.51 -69.15 13.79
CA GLY A 392 41.54 -70.27 12.83
C GLY A 392 41.99 -69.92 11.42
#